data_AF-A0A661CEK9-F1
#
_entry.id   AF-A0A661CEK9-F1
#
_cell.length_a   1.000
_cell.length_b   1.000
_cell.length_c   1.000
_cell.angle_alpha   90.00
_cell.angle_beta   90.00
_cell.angle_gamma   90.00
#
_symmetry.space_group_name_H-M   'P 1'
#
loop_
_entity.id
_entity.type
_entity.pdbx_description
1 polymer ?
#
loop_
_entity_poly.entity_id
_entity_poly.type
_entity_poly.pdbx_seq_one_letter_code
_entity_poly.pdbx_strand_id
1 'polypeptide(L)' 'MAKIHYPALSAQKQAHKLFVSQLEAFKQEADEGSNTLIAIKVSKMVTDWLKDHIIKMDKKYEEHMKANNIS' A
#
# COMPACT_ATOMS: atom_id res chain seq x y z
N MET A 1 -1.58 14.16 2.07
CA MET A 1 -1.58 14.23 0.58
C MET A 1 -2.59 15.21 -0.01
N ALA A 2 -3.92 15.05 0.15
CA ALA A 2 -4.90 15.92 -0.52
C ALA A 2 -4.81 17.41 -0.12
N LYS A 3 -4.68 17.68 1.19
CA LYS A 3 -4.56 19.05 1.73
C LYS A 3 -3.35 19.82 1.22
N ILE A 4 -2.32 19.11 0.77
CA ILE A 4 -1.06 19.70 0.29
C ILE A 4 -0.98 19.67 -1.24
N HIS A 5 -2.07 19.33 -1.93
CA HIS A 5 -2.13 19.24 -3.38
C HIS A 5 -1.05 18.34 -4.00
N TYR A 6 -0.71 17.24 -3.31
CA TYR A 6 0.31 16.31 -3.79
C TYR A 6 -0.04 15.78 -5.20
N PRO A 7 0.79 16.03 -6.23
CA PRO A 7 0.43 15.75 -7.62
C PRO A 7 0.09 14.29 -7.92
N ALA A 8 0.75 13.35 -7.23
CA ALA A 8 0.54 11.92 -7.42
C ALA A 8 -0.52 11.33 -6.46
N LEU A 9 -1.42 12.15 -5.89
CA LEU A 9 -2.48 11.70 -4.98
C LEU A 9 -3.34 10.58 -5.57
N SER A 10 -3.72 10.70 -6.84
CA SER A 10 -4.58 9.70 -7.51
C SER A 10 -3.89 8.33 -7.58
N ALA A 11 -2.61 8.31 -7.98
CA ALA A 11 -1.82 7.09 -8.05
C ALA A 11 -1.61 6.45 -6.67
N GLN A 12 -1.33 7.26 -5.64
CA GLN A 12 -1.24 6.81 -4.24
C GLN A 12 -2.54 6.12 -3.79
N LYS A 13 -3.69 6.76 -3.99
CA LYS A 13 -5.01 6.18 -3.67
C LYS A 13 -5.29 4.89 -4.43
N GLN A 14 -4.93 4.84 -5.71
CA GLN A 14 -5.14 3.65 -6.52
C GLN A 14 -4.28 2.48 -6.02
N ALA A 15 -3.01 2.71 -5.69
CA ALA A 15 -2.12 1.70 -5.14
C ALA A 15 -2.65 1.14 -3.81
N HIS A 16 -3.13 2.02 -2.91
CA HIS A 16 -3.76 1.60 -1.64
C HIS A 16 -5.03 0.80 -1.88
N LYS A 17 -5.89 1.23 -2.80
CA LYS A 17 -7.14 0.51 -3.12
C LYS A 17 -6.87 -0.90 -3.65
N LEU A 18 -5.88 -1.05 -4.54
CA LEU A 18 -5.49 -2.36 -5.06
C LEU A 18 -4.94 -3.27 -3.97
N PHE A 19 -4.12 -2.73 -3.05
CA PHE A 19 -3.59 -3.48 -1.92
C PHE A 19 -4.69 -3.97 -0.98
N VAL A 20 -5.64 -3.10 -0.62
CA VAL A 20 -6.80 -3.48 0.20
C VAL A 20 -7.62 -4.58 -0.49
N SER A 21 -7.88 -4.45 -1.79
CA SER A 21 -8.61 -5.46 -2.55
C SER A 21 -7.89 -6.82 -2.57
N GLN A 22 -6.56 -6.85 -2.62
CA GLN A 22 -5.77 -8.09 -2.51
C GLN A 22 -5.90 -8.71 -1.11
N LEU A 23 -5.87 -7.89 -0.05
CA LEU A 23 -6.08 -8.36 1.32
C LEU A 23 -7.49 -8.94 1.53
N GLU A 24 -8.51 -8.31 0.95
CA GLU A 24 -9.88 -8.81 0.99
C GLU A 24 -10.02 -10.18 0.31
N ALA A 25 -9.36 -10.37 -0.84
CA ALA A 25 -9.32 -11.67 -1.52
C ALA A 25 -8.68 -12.75 -0.64
N PHE A 26 -7.53 -12.46 -0.01
CA PHE A 26 -6.90 -13.41 0.92
C PHE A 26 -7.75 -13.70 2.15
N LYS A 27 -8.48 -12.69 2.66
CA LYS A 27 -9.43 -12.88 3.76
C LYS A 27 -10.54 -13.85 3.37
N GLN A 28 -11.10 -13.69 2.18
CA GLN A 28 -12.13 -14.62 1.68
C GLN A 28 -11.58 -16.04 1.54
N GLU A 29 -10.39 -16.20 0.93
CA GLU A 29 -9.74 -17.52 0.81
C GLU A 29 -9.51 -18.18 2.19
N ALA A 30 -9.12 -17.39 3.20
CA ALA A 30 -8.93 -17.87 4.57
C ALA A 30 -10.25 -18.30 5.22
N ASP A 31 -11.30 -17.49 5.06
CA ASP A 31 -12.63 -17.74 5.63
C ASP A 31 -13.29 -18.99 4.99
N GLU A 32 -12.92 -19.36 3.76
CA GLU A 32 -13.35 -20.59 3.06
C GLU A 32 -12.63 -21.88 3.54
N GLY A 33 -11.78 -21.81 4.57
CA GLY A 33 -11.14 -22.96 5.20
C GLY A 33 -9.79 -23.36 4.58
N SER A 34 -9.19 -22.48 3.78
CA SER A 34 -7.95 -22.75 3.07
C SER A 34 -6.70 -22.60 3.97
N ASN A 35 -6.12 -23.76 4.29
CA ASN A 35 -4.72 -24.15 4.50
C ASN A 35 -3.68 -23.16 5.09
N THR A 36 -2.78 -23.69 5.93
CA THR A 36 -1.61 -23.06 6.61
C THR A 36 -0.71 -22.20 5.71
N LEU A 37 -0.74 -22.41 4.39
CA LEU A 37 0.04 -21.64 3.41
C LEU A 37 -0.47 -20.21 3.18
N ILE A 38 -1.73 -19.90 3.53
CA ILE A 38 -2.28 -18.54 3.35
C ILE A 38 -1.51 -17.52 4.18
N ALA A 39 -1.18 -17.83 5.44
CA ALA A 39 -0.43 -16.91 6.29
C ALA A 39 0.93 -16.53 5.68
N ILE A 40 1.61 -17.48 5.03
CA ILE A 40 2.89 -17.24 4.35
C ILE A 40 2.68 -16.38 3.10
N LYS A 41 1.67 -16.68 2.28
CA LYS A 41 1.33 -15.89 1.08
C LYS A 41 1.02 -14.43 1.44
N VAL A 42 0.17 -14.23 2.45
CA VAL A 42 -0.18 -12.89 2.95
C VAL A 42 1.05 -12.17 3.47
N SER A 43 1.87 -12.82 4.32
CA SER A 43 3.08 -12.21 4.87
C SER A 43 4.04 -11.76 3.78
N LYS A 44 4.25 -12.59 2.75
CA LYS A 44 5.08 -12.25 1.59
C LYS A 44 4.50 -11.07 0.81
N MET A 45 3.21 -11.14 0.46
CA MET A 45 2.53 -10.09 -0.30
C MET A 45 2.60 -8.74 0.42
N VAL A 46 2.28 -8.72 1.72
CA VAL A 46 2.32 -7.50 2.55
C VAL A 46 3.73 -6.95 2.64
N THR A 47 4.73 -7.79 2.90
CA THR A 47 6.13 -7.34 3.02
C THR A 47 6.65 -6.77 1.71
N ASP A 48 6.40 -7.46 0.59
CA ASP A 48 6.82 -7.00 -0.74
C ASP A 48 6.12 -5.68 -1.09
N TRP A 49 4.81 -5.58 -0.85
CA TRP A 49 4.04 -4.37 -1.13
C TRP A 49 4.52 -3.19 -0.28
N LEU A 50 4.68 -3.36 1.03
CA LEU A 50 5.14 -2.28 1.92
C LEU A 50 6.52 -1.78 1.52
N LYS A 51 7.47 -2.69 1.27
CA LYS A 51 8.84 -2.32 0.88
C LYS A 51 8.83 -1.47 -0.39
N ASP A 52 8.12 -1.93 -1.42
CA ASP A 52 8.08 -1.24 -2.70
C ASP A 52 7.29 0.08 -2.61
N HIS A 53 6.16 0.09 -1.91
CA HIS A 53 5.32 1.26 -1.77
C HIS A 53 6.04 2.39 -1.02
N ILE A 54 6.68 2.07 0.10
CA ILE A 54 7.42 3.06 0.90
C ILE A 54 8.55 3.68 0.08
N ILE A 55 9.35 2.84 -0.58
CA ILE A 55 10.53 3.31 -1.33
C ILE A 55 10.13 4.10 -2.58
N LYS A 56 9.14 3.61 -3.35
CA LYS A 56 8.81 4.16 -4.67
C LYS A 56 7.78 5.28 -4.64
N MET A 57 6.98 5.38 -3.57
CA MET A 57 5.83 6.29 -3.49
C MET A 57 5.89 7.19 -2.24
N ASP A 58 6.03 6.63 -1.04
CA ASP A 58 5.96 7.43 0.19
C ASP A 58 7.15 8.37 0.36
N LYS A 59 8.35 7.92 -0.01
CA LYS A 59 9.52 8.81 -0.07
C LYS A 59 9.33 10.02 -0.99
N LYS A 60 8.63 9.86 -2.11
CA LYS A 60 8.33 10.98 -3.03
C LYS A 60 7.35 11.97 -2.42
N TYR A 61 6.39 11.48 -1.62
CA TYR A 61 5.50 12.34 -0.86
C TYR A 61 6.28 13.14 0.20
N GLU A 62 7.19 12.48 0.91
CA GLU A 62 8.08 13.13 1.88
C GLU A 62 8.96 14.21 1.21
N GLU A 63 9.59 13.90 0.08
CA GLU A 63 10.37 14.84 -0.72
C GLU A 63 9.52 16.06 -1.13
N HIS A 64 8.28 15.82 -1.57
CA HIS A 64 7.36 16.90 -1.92
C HIS A 64 7.00 17.78 -0.71
N MET A 65 6.76 17.19 0.46
CA MET A 65 6.51 17.96 1.68
C MET A 65 7.71 18.85 2.04
N LYS A 66 8.92 18.28 2.02
CA LYS A 66 10.16 19.02 2.29
C LYS A 66 10.37 20.16 1.30
N ALA A 67 10.19 19.90 0.00
CA ALA A 67 10.35 20.90 -1.06
C ALA A 67 9.36 22.08 -0.93
N ASN A 68 8.21 21.85 -0.29
CA ASN A 68 7.19 22.88 -0.06
C ASN A 68 7.17 23.42 1.37
N ASN A 69 8.19 23.11 2.19
CA ASN A 69 8.30 23.52 3.59
C ASN A 69 7.07 23.13 4.44
N ILE A 70 6.51 21.95 4.19
CA ILE A 70 5.36 21.41 4.92
C ILE A 70 5.88 20.40 5.95
N SER A 71 5.62 20.63 7.24
CA SER A 71 5.99 19.73 8.34
C SER A 71 4.87 18.77 8.70
#